data_AF-A0A946YZN4-F1
#
_entry.id   AF-A0A946YZN4-F1
#
_cell.length_a   1.000
_cell.length_b   1.000
_cell.length_c   1.000
_cell.angle_alpha   90.00
_cell.angle_beta   90.00
_cell.angle_gamma   90.00
#
_symmetry.space_group_name_H-M   'P 1'
#
loop_
_entity.id
_entity.type
_entity.pdbx_description
1 polymer ?
#
loop_
_entity_poly.entity_id
_entity_poly.type
_entity_poly.pdbx_seq_one_letter_code
_entity_poly.pdbx_strand_id
1 'polypeptide(L)'
;MARFTTDTYELEVFTDAGPRISHYGLRGGANLLVELPDASIRLEDGRDFQLRGGHRLWTAPEVPQRTYVPDDAPCVVTSATRTVSAVQP
;
A
#
# COMPACT_ATOMS: atom_id res chain seq x y z
N MET A 1 2.64 1.49 -10.05
CA MET A 1 3.41 1.97 -8.88
C MET A 1 4.22 3.20 -9.27
N ALA A 2 4.44 4.12 -8.32
CA ALA A 2 5.32 5.28 -8.44
C ALA A 2 6.48 5.16 -7.45
N ARG A 3 7.70 5.41 -7.91
CA ARG A 3 8.94 5.29 -7.12
C ARG A 3 9.52 6.67 -6.80
N PHE A 4 9.95 6.86 -5.56
CA PHE A 4 10.55 8.08 -5.05
C PHE A 4 11.84 7.76 -4.29
N THR A 5 12.84 8.62 -4.41
CA THR A 5 14.13 8.41 -3.76
C THR A 5 14.64 9.69 -3.10
N THR A 6 15.30 9.53 -1.96
CA THR A 6 16.19 10.53 -1.35
C THR A 6 17.62 10.00 -1.43
N ASP A 7 18.63 10.75 -1.00
CA ASP A 7 20.02 10.25 -1.01
C ASP A 7 20.18 8.96 -0.20
N THR A 8 19.32 8.73 0.80
CA THR A 8 19.43 7.60 1.74
C THR A 8 18.34 6.54 1.57
N TYR A 9 17.13 6.91 1.17
CA TYR A 9 15.94 6.03 1.17
C TYR A 9 15.26 5.92 -0.20
N GLU A 10 14.59 4.80 -0.41
CA GLU A 10 13.67 4.54 -1.52
C GLU A 10 12.27 4.21 -0.99
N LEU A 11 11.26 4.69 -1.71
CA LEU A 11 9.84 4.53 -1.43
C LEU A 11 9.11 4.16 -2.72
N GLU A 12 8.22 3.18 -2.67
CA GLU A 12 7.25 2.93 -3.75
C GLU A 12 5.81 2.96 -3.23
N VAL A 13 4.95 3.55 -4.04
CA VAL A 13 3.52 3.73 -3.73
C VAL A 13 2.69 3.13 -4.86
N PHE A 14 1.61 2.43 -4.53
CA PHE A 14 0.66 1.96 -5.54
C PHE A 14 -0.04 3.14 -6.24
N THR A 15 -0.36 2.96 -7.51
CA THR A 15 -1.03 3.99 -8.36
C THR A 15 -2.37 3.47 -8.91
N ASP A 16 -2.47 2.17 -9.07
CA ASP A 16 -3.60 1.40 -9.59
C ASP A 16 -4.45 0.76 -8.49
N ALA A 17 -3.97 0.78 -7.25
CA ALA A 17 -4.66 0.38 -6.02
C ALA A 17 -4.15 1.28 -4.87
N GLY A 18 -4.81 1.30 -3.72
CA GLY A 18 -4.33 1.95 -2.49
C GLY A 18 -5.35 2.90 -1.85
N PRO A 19 -4.89 3.81 -0.97
CA PRO A 19 -3.51 4.29 -0.82
C PRO A 19 -2.63 3.30 -0.03
N ARG A 20 -1.48 2.93 -0.60
CA ARG A 20 -0.58 1.93 -0.02
C ARG A 20 0.89 2.15 -0.42
N ILE A 21 1.79 2.05 0.56
CA ILE A 21 3.23 2.00 0.35
C ILE A 21 3.62 0.53 0.14
N SER A 22 4.11 0.16 -1.04
CA SER A 22 4.55 -1.21 -1.34
C SER A 22 5.99 -1.47 -0.89
N HIS A 23 6.85 -0.44 -0.99
CA HIS A 23 8.26 -0.54 -0.68
C HIS A 23 8.71 0.63 0.19
N TYR A 24 9.49 0.33 1.22
CA TYR A 24 10.28 1.33 1.94
C TYR A 24 11.60 0.72 2.41
N GLY A 25 12.71 1.37 2.11
CA GLY A 25 14.03 0.85 2.46
C GLY A 25 15.15 1.86 2.22
N LEU A 26 16.39 1.47 2.53
CA LEU A 26 17.57 2.22 2.10
C LEU A 26 17.65 2.22 0.57
N ARG A 27 18.23 3.27 -0.03
CA ARG A 27 18.45 3.35 -1.48
C ARG A 27 19.29 2.15 -1.93
N GLY A 28 18.72 1.31 -2.80
CA GLY A 28 19.35 0.06 -3.28
C GLY A 28 19.37 -1.08 -2.25
N GLY A 29 18.74 -0.89 -1.09
CA GLY A 29 18.61 -1.91 -0.04
C GLY A 29 17.37 -2.79 -0.21
N ALA A 30 17.14 -3.65 0.77
CA ALA A 30 15.96 -4.50 0.83
C ALA A 30 14.72 -3.70 1.24
N ASN A 31 13.55 -4.17 0.79
CA ASN A 31 12.26 -3.69 1.27
C ASN A 31 12.07 -4.08 2.74
N LEU A 32 11.66 -3.13 3.59
CA LEU A 32 11.33 -3.38 5.00
C LEU A 32 9.88 -3.84 5.19
N LEU A 33 9.06 -3.75 4.14
CA LEU A 33 7.66 -4.15 4.15
C LEU A 33 7.51 -5.53 3.51
N VAL A 34 6.50 -6.28 3.96
CA VAL A 34 6.17 -7.59 3.36
C VAL A 34 5.55 -7.39 1.98
N GLU A 35 5.83 -8.25 1.01
CA GLU A 35 5.18 -8.28 -0.29
C GLU A 35 4.34 -9.56 -0.41
N LEU A 36 3.08 -9.43 -0.80
CA LEU A 36 2.13 -10.56 -0.86
C LEU A 36 1.30 -10.52 -2.16
N PRO A 37 1.93 -10.63 -3.34
CA PRO A 37 1.24 -10.47 -4.63
C PRO A 37 0.22 -11.58 -4.91
N ASP A 38 0.43 -12.77 -4.37
CA ASP A 38 -0.38 -13.97 -4.64
C ASP A 38 -1.28 -14.39 -3.47
N ALA A 39 -1.41 -13.54 -2.45
CA ALA A 39 -2.16 -13.86 -1.24
C ALA A 39 -3.48 -13.10 -1.15
N SER A 40 -4.56 -13.83 -0.88
CA SER A 40 -5.89 -13.28 -0.65
C SER A 40 -6.59 -13.96 0.53
N ILE A 41 -7.59 -13.28 1.07
CA ILE A 41 -8.50 -13.81 2.10
C ILE A 41 -9.92 -13.75 1.55
N ARG A 42 -10.68 -14.84 1.72
CA ARG A 42 -12.12 -14.87 1.43
C ARG A 42 -12.89 -14.17 2.55
N LEU A 43 -13.62 -13.11 2.22
CA LEU A 43 -14.50 -12.40 3.14
C LEU A 43 -15.84 -13.12 3.31
N GLU A 44 -16.55 -12.81 4.39
CA GLU A 44 -17.87 -13.39 4.70
C GLU A 44 -18.92 -13.12 3.61
N ASP A 45 -18.79 -12.01 2.90
CA ASP A 45 -19.67 -11.64 1.78
C ASP A 45 -19.33 -12.31 0.45
N GLY A 46 -18.35 -13.22 0.44
CA GLY A 46 -17.94 -13.99 -0.72
C GLY A 46 -16.88 -13.33 -1.61
N ARG A 47 -16.50 -12.07 -1.36
CA ARG A 47 -15.43 -11.38 -2.09
C ARG A 47 -14.04 -11.82 -1.61
N ASP A 48 -13.05 -11.68 -2.46
CA ASP A 48 -11.65 -11.86 -2.09
C ASP A 48 -11.00 -10.51 -1.78
N PHE A 49 -10.34 -10.42 -0.62
CA PHE A 49 -9.51 -9.29 -0.24
C PHE A 49 -8.05 -9.61 -0.57
N GLN A 50 -7.42 -8.79 -1.41
CA GLN A 50 -6.02 -8.95 -1.81
C GLN A 50 -5.09 -8.40 -0.72
N LEU A 51 -4.23 -9.25 -0.15
CA LEU A 51 -3.38 -8.83 0.96
C LEU A 51 -2.29 -7.86 0.51
N ARG A 52 -1.81 -7.94 -0.74
CA ARG A 52 -0.83 -7.10 -1.47
C ARG A 52 0.52 -6.84 -0.76
N GLY A 53 0.61 -6.93 0.56
CA GLY A 53 1.75 -6.51 1.37
C GLY A 53 1.83 -4.99 1.56
N GLY A 54 2.94 -4.48 2.05
CA GLY A 54 3.16 -3.05 2.23
C GLY A 54 2.49 -2.47 3.47
N HIS A 55 2.35 -1.16 3.48
CA HIS A 55 1.69 -0.38 4.52
C HIS A 55 0.45 0.31 3.96
N ARG A 56 -0.71 0.10 4.60
CA ARG A 56 -2.00 0.72 4.27
C ARG A 56 -2.62 1.35 5.51
N LEU A 57 -3.60 2.23 5.31
CA LEU A 57 -4.45 2.70 6.41
C LEU A 57 -5.44 1.59 6.82
N TRP A 58 -5.51 1.32 8.12
CA TRP A 58 -6.47 0.39 8.71
C TRP A 58 -6.76 0.81 10.15
N THR A 59 -7.78 0.18 10.76
CA THR A 59 -8.20 0.50 12.13
C THR A 59 -8.17 -0.73 13.02
N ALA A 60 -7.62 -0.57 14.23
CA ALA A 60 -7.57 -1.59 15.26
C ALA A 60 -8.82 -1.55 16.16
N PRO A 61 -9.19 -2.67 16.82
CA PRO A 61 -8.66 -4.02 16.59
C PRO A 61 -9.05 -4.56 15.21
N GLU A 62 -8.41 -5.66 14.80
CA GLU A 62 -8.74 -6.34 13.56
C GLU A 62 -10.17 -6.90 13.61
N VAL A 63 -11.03 -6.33 12.78
CA VAL A 63 -12.44 -6.72 12.65
C VAL A 63 -12.70 -6.86 11.15
N PRO A 64 -12.85 -8.07 10.59
CA PRO A 64 -12.86 -8.31 9.14
C PRO A 64 -13.78 -7.36 8.35
N GLN A 65 -14.96 -7.05 8.88
CA GLN A 65 -15.96 -6.18 8.26
C GLN A 65 -15.50 -4.71 8.11
N ARG A 66 -14.51 -4.27 8.91
CA ARG A 66 -13.95 -2.90 8.90
C ARG A 66 -12.49 -2.85 8.45
N THR A 67 -11.69 -3.85 8.84
CA THR A 67 -10.25 -3.90 8.56
C THR A 67 -9.97 -4.30 7.11
N TYR A 68 -10.81 -5.14 6.49
CA TYR A 68 -10.65 -5.60 5.12
C TYR A 68 -11.57 -4.89 4.12
N VAL A 69 -11.74 -3.57 4.30
CA VAL A 69 -12.31 -2.75 3.22
C VAL A 69 -11.34 -2.77 2.04
N PRO A 70 -11.78 -3.16 0.82
CA PRO A 70 -10.91 -3.19 -0.35
C PRO A 70 -10.34 -1.81 -0.68
N ASP A 71 -9.03 -1.75 -0.93
CA ASP A 71 -8.30 -0.59 -1.45
C ASP A 71 -7.90 -0.82 -2.91
N ASP A 72 -8.79 -1.37 -3.73
CA ASP A 72 -8.48 -1.77 -5.12
C ASP A 72 -8.68 -0.64 -6.15
N ALA A 73 -9.11 0.56 -5.73
CA ALA A 73 -9.28 1.67 -6.65
C ALA A 73 -7.97 2.42 -6.88
N PRO A 74 -7.79 3.03 -8.07
CA PRO A 74 -6.61 3.85 -8.37
C PRO A 74 -6.44 5.01 -7.39
N CYS A 75 -5.18 5.38 -7.17
CA CYS A 75 -4.79 6.53 -6.34
C CYS A 75 -4.10 7.59 -7.19
N VAL A 76 -4.45 8.85 -6.96
CA VAL A 76 -3.70 9.98 -7.50
C VAL A 76 -2.48 10.19 -6.62
N VAL A 77 -1.29 9.96 -7.18
CA VAL A 77 -0.02 10.16 -6.49
C VAL A 77 0.63 11.45 -6.99
N THR A 78 0.94 12.36 -6.06
CA THR A 78 1.67 13.60 -6.32
C THR A 78 2.85 13.72 -5.37
N SER A 79 3.89 14.45 -5.78
CA SER A 79 5.07 14.70 -4.96
C SER A 79 5.42 16.18 -4.91
N ALA A 80 5.91 16.61 -3.75
CA ALA A 80 6.49 17.92 -3.52
C ALA A 80 7.83 17.77 -2.79
N THR A 81 8.49 18.88 -2.45
CA THR A 81 9.72 18.85 -1.65
C THR A 81 9.49 18.11 -0.34
N ARG A 82 10.11 16.94 -0.20
CA ARG A 82 10.05 16.05 0.99
C ARG A 82 8.67 15.48 1.32
N THR A 83 7.72 15.51 0.39
CA THR A 83 6.37 14.97 0.62
C THR A 83 5.89 14.18 -0.59
N VAL A 84 5.25 13.03 -0.33
CA VAL A 84 4.48 12.26 -1.31
C VAL A 84 3.05 12.16 -0.79
N SER A 85 2.08 12.47 -1.64
CA SER A 85 0.64 12.38 -1.34
C SER A 85 0.02 11.33 -2.25
N ALA A 86 -0.71 10.38 -1.67
CA ALA A 86 -1.51 9.39 -2.38
C ALA A 86 -2.96 9.49 -1.93
N VAL A 87 -3.87 9.81 -2.85
CA VAL A 87 -5.28 10.06 -2.55
C VAL A 87 -6.15 9.19 -3.43
N GLN A 88 -7.00 8.37 -2.81
CA GLN A 88 -8.08 7.66 -3.46
C GLN A 88 -9.32 8.58 -3.52
N PRO A 89 -10.04 8.63 -4.66
CA PRO A 89 -11.24 9.48 -4.83
C PRO A 89 -12.42 9.06 -3.95
#